data_AF-A0A165E497-F1
#
_entry.id   AF-A0A165E497-F1
#
_cell.length_a   1.000
_cell.length_b   1.000
_cell.length_c   1.000
_cell.angle_alpha   90.00
_cell.angle_beta   90.00
_cell.angle_gamma   90.00
#
_symmetry.space_group_name_H-M   'P 1'
#
loop_
_entity.id
_entity.type
_entity.pdbx_description
1 polymer ?
#
loop_
_entity_poly.entity_id
_entity_poly.type
_entity_poly.pdbx_seq_one_letter_code
_entity_poly.pdbx_strand_id
1 'polypeptide(L)'
;MINGHPNHRDAPDGAHKAGPLLNESVPHSNLDNVPPASHSHPRRIGSYKSSSESDVEVRPTKRTPAATPRKAGKTPRRTQKAMRDAEQARREAFARALFEDLNRTIFGEKIPATTQLTWNKRLLTTAGRARWHKSNDNARKYEIELATKILDCDERIRNTLSHEMCHLACWIIDEDPKEHHGRKFKAWYVRVMRKRPDIEVTTRHNYDIVCKYQWKCEQCNHIYGRHSKSMRPNAVCGRCNAGRLIPLFENTRRAPRTPIAKTGIHLPSTQSNGGCIPSL
;
A
#
# COMPACT_ATOMS: atom_id res chain seq x y z
N MET A 1 17.54 -61.41 -5.09
CA MET A 1 16.20 -61.96 -5.31
C MET A 1 15.57 -62.23 -3.95
N ILE A 2 14.33 -61.76 -3.77
CA ILE A 2 13.26 -62.17 -2.81
C ILE A 2 13.58 -62.16 -1.29
N ASN A 3 13.05 -61.18 -0.54
CA ASN A 3 11.79 -61.19 0.26
C ASN A 3 11.89 -62.10 1.49
N GLY A 4 11.57 -61.71 2.73
CA GLY A 4 10.82 -60.60 3.31
C GLY A 4 10.15 -61.14 4.58
N HIS A 5 10.07 -60.38 5.68
CA HIS A 5 9.14 -60.64 6.79
C HIS A 5 8.74 -59.32 7.49
N PRO A 6 7.50 -59.21 8.03
CA PRO A 6 6.85 -57.92 8.24
C PRO A 6 6.58 -57.55 9.71
N ASN A 7 6.27 -56.26 9.90
CA ASN A 7 5.36 -55.61 10.85
C ASN A 7 5.41 -55.90 12.36
N HIS A 8 5.70 -54.86 13.14
CA HIS A 8 4.77 -54.30 14.14
C HIS A 8 5.16 -52.84 14.43
N ARG A 9 4.23 -51.90 14.25
CA ARG A 9 4.34 -50.52 14.75
C ARG A 9 3.04 -50.21 15.48
N ASP A 10 3.14 -50.19 16.80
CA ASP A 10 2.09 -49.75 17.70
C ASP A 10 2.05 -48.22 17.74
N ALA A 11 0.84 -47.68 17.64
CA ALA A 11 0.51 -46.32 18.04
C ALA A 11 0.25 -46.28 19.55
N PRO A 12 0.32 -45.10 20.17
CA PRO A 12 -0.80 -44.75 21.04
C PRO A 12 -1.36 -43.34 20.84
N ASP A 13 -2.69 -43.31 20.82
CA ASP A 13 -3.57 -42.19 21.14
C ASP A 13 -3.36 -41.69 22.58
N GLY A 14 -3.64 -40.40 22.82
CA GLY A 14 -3.64 -39.85 24.17
C GLY A 14 -4.04 -38.39 24.26
N ALA A 15 -5.34 -38.12 24.12
CA ALA A 15 -5.99 -36.83 24.29
C ALA A 15 -5.86 -36.27 25.72
N HIS A 16 -5.54 -34.98 25.86
CA HIS A 16 -5.74 -34.23 27.10
C HIS A 16 -6.83 -33.15 26.92
N LYS A 17 -7.88 -33.31 27.73
CA LYS A 17 -9.06 -32.46 27.88
C LYS A 17 -8.68 -31.13 28.53
N ALA A 18 -9.17 -30.02 27.99
CA ALA A 18 -9.17 -28.70 28.63
C ALA A 18 -10.49 -28.49 29.41
N GLY A 19 -10.38 -28.21 30.71
CA GLY A 19 -11.47 -27.73 31.57
C GLY A 19 -11.58 -26.20 31.57
N PRO A 20 -12.66 -25.64 32.14
CA PRO A 20 -13.18 -24.32 31.76
C PRO A 20 -12.54 -23.12 32.47
N LEU A 21 -12.58 -22.00 31.75
CA LEU A 21 -12.20 -20.65 32.16
C LEU A 21 -13.09 -20.14 33.29
N LEU A 22 -12.48 -19.70 34.40
CA LEU A 22 -13.13 -18.88 35.40
C LEU A 22 -12.96 -17.39 35.06
N ASN A 23 -14.10 -16.73 35.17
CA ASN A 23 -14.40 -15.31 35.09
C ASN A 23 -13.86 -14.58 36.32
N GLU A 24 -13.04 -13.53 36.15
CA GLU A 24 -12.87 -12.50 37.17
C GLU A 24 -12.99 -11.10 36.58
N SER A 25 -14.02 -10.43 37.07
CA SER A 25 -14.43 -9.04 36.86
C SER A 25 -13.55 -8.10 37.66
N VAL A 26 -13.16 -6.94 37.10
CA VAL A 26 -12.57 -5.82 37.85
C VAL A 26 -13.24 -4.51 37.40
N PRO A 27 -13.56 -3.57 38.32
CA PRO A 27 -14.70 -2.68 38.17
C PRO A 27 -14.38 -1.32 37.54
N HIS A 28 -15.45 -0.71 37.04
CA HIS A 28 -15.58 0.68 36.63
C HIS A 28 -15.23 1.66 37.75
N SER A 29 -14.47 2.72 37.43
CA SER A 29 -14.55 3.99 38.14
C SER A 29 -14.78 5.12 37.13
N ASN A 30 -15.93 5.76 37.29
CA ASN A 30 -16.30 7.05 36.72
C ASN A 30 -15.53 8.15 37.44
N LEU A 31 -15.08 9.16 36.68
CA LEU A 31 -14.84 10.50 37.22
C LEU A 31 -15.27 11.53 36.17
N ASP A 32 -15.87 12.58 36.72
CA ASP A 32 -16.84 13.46 36.10
C ASP A 32 -16.23 14.63 35.30
N ASN A 33 -16.87 14.91 34.17
CA ASN A 33 -17.47 16.20 33.77
C ASN A 33 -16.97 17.51 34.44
N VAL A 34 -16.38 18.42 33.63
CA VAL A 34 -16.33 19.88 33.89
C VAL A 34 -16.44 20.64 32.54
N PRO A 35 -17.22 21.76 32.45
CA PRO A 35 -17.81 22.31 31.20
C PRO A 35 -16.97 23.41 30.50
N PRO A 36 -17.40 23.93 29.31
CA PRO A 36 -16.59 24.84 28.49
C PRO A 36 -16.79 26.32 28.86
N ALA A 37 -15.71 27.11 28.74
CA ALA A 37 -15.75 28.56 28.89
C ALA A 37 -15.72 29.28 27.53
N SER A 38 -16.53 30.34 27.48
CA SER A 38 -16.98 31.14 26.36
C SER A 38 -16.06 32.29 25.94
N HIS A 39 -16.27 32.71 24.69
CA HIS A 39 -16.02 34.00 24.03
C HIS A 39 -15.39 35.17 24.82
N SER A 40 -14.41 35.82 24.17
CA SER A 40 -14.39 37.29 24.04
C SER A 40 -13.46 37.75 22.90
N HIS A 41 -14.03 38.50 21.94
CA HIS A 41 -13.32 39.49 21.13
C HIS A 41 -13.41 40.84 21.84
N PRO A 42 -12.43 41.74 21.63
CA PRO A 42 -12.84 43.08 21.20
C PRO A 42 -11.97 43.70 20.09
N ARG A 43 -12.58 44.74 19.51
CA ARG A 43 -12.22 45.61 18.38
C ARG A 43 -10.89 46.38 18.51
N ARG A 44 -10.20 46.48 17.36
CA ARG A 44 -9.96 47.68 16.50
C ARG A 44 -9.73 49.06 17.17
N ILE A 45 -8.59 49.70 16.84
CA ILE A 45 -8.40 51.01 16.15
C ILE A 45 -7.13 51.76 16.64
N GLY A 46 -6.38 52.34 15.70
CA GLY A 46 -5.41 53.45 15.88
C GLY A 46 -4.04 53.11 15.27
N SER A 47 -3.69 53.42 14.02
CA SER A 47 -3.52 54.73 13.34
C SER A 47 -2.50 55.64 14.01
N TYR A 48 -1.31 55.76 13.38
CA TYR A 48 -0.50 56.96 13.39
C TYR A 48 0.14 57.18 12.02
N LYS A 49 0.11 58.45 11.60
CA LYS A 49 0.63 59.10 10.38
C LYS A 49 2.18 59.03 10.38
N SER A 50 2.95 59.33 9.32
CA SER A 50 2.95 60.58 8.55
C SER A 50 4.09 60.57 7.50
N SER A 51 3.92 61.43 6.48
CA SER A 51 4.94 62.16 5.66
C SER A 51 5.76 61.35 4.65
N SER A 52 6.03 61.81 3.43
CA SER A 52 6.05 63.18 2.88
C SER A 52 5.99 63.17 1.34
N GLU A 53 5.54 64.30 0.80
CA GLU A 53 5.33 64.66 -0.61
C GLU A 53 6.60 64.71 -1.48
N SER A 54 6.42 64.59 -2.80
CA SER A 54 6.94 65.56 -3.79
C SER A 54 6.28 65.36 -5.15
N ASP A 55 5.66 66.44 -5.63
CA ASP A 55 5.10 66.65 -6.96
C ASP A 55 6.19 66.72 -8.05
N VAL A 56 5.90 66.17 -9.24
CA VAL A 56 6.26 66.81 -10.53
C VAL A 56 5.41 66.26 -11.70
N GLU A 57 4.55 67.16 -12.20
CA GLU A 57 4.29 67.52 -13.60
C GLU A 57 3.69 66.50 -14.61
N VAL A 58 2.55 66.89 -15.20
CA VAL A 58 1.76 66.17 -16.21
C VAL A 58 1.89 66.83 -17.58
N ARG A 59 2.22 66.05 -18.63
CA ARG A 59 1.78 66.28 -20.03
C ARG A 59 1.91 65.01 -20.89
N PRO A 60 1.27 64.87 -22.07
CA PRO A 60 0.26 63.83 -22.29
C PRO A 60 0.63 62.88 -23.43
N THR A 61 0.39 61.58 -23.28
CA THR A 61 0.54 60.62 -24.38
C THR A 61 -0.63 59.65 -24.52
N LYS A 62 -1.39 59.91 -25.59
CA LYS A 62 -1.99 58.97 -26.56
C LYS A 62 -2.61 57.68 -26.00
N ARG A 63 -3.95 57.68 -26.06
CA ARG A 63 -4.82 56.49 -26.03
C ARG A 63 -4.34 55.43 -27.03
N THR A 64 -4.17 54.20 -26.55
CA THR A 64 -4.12 52.97 -27.35
C THR A 64 -5.20 51.99 -26.89
N PRO A 65 -5.71 51.14 -27.80
CA PRO A 65 -6.98 50.44 -27.62
C PRO A 65 -6.89 49.22 -26.69
N ALA A 66 -8.05 48.87 -26.14
CA ALA A 66 -8.29 47.82 -25.18
C ALA A 66 -7.61 46.47 -25.52
N ALA A 67 -6.84 45.97 -24.55
CA ALA A 67 -6.40 44.58 -24.54
C ALA A 67 -7.58 43.66 -24.15
N THR A 68 -7.84 42.66 -24.98
CA THR A 68 -8.79 41.59 -24.71
C THR A 68 -8.37 40.78 -23.47
N PRO A 69 -9.32 40.28 -22.65
CA PRO A 69 -8.97 39.51 -21.47
C PRO A 69 -8.38 38.17 -21.90
N ARG A 70 -7.08 37.97 -21.64
CA ARG A 70 -6.42 36.66 -21.75
C ARG A 70 -7.19 35.68 -20.87
N LYS A 71 -7.76 34.64 -21.50
CA LYS A 71 -8.37 33.51 -20.79
C LYS A 71 -7.40 32.99 -19.74
N ALA A 72 -7.83 33.00 -18.48
CA ALA A 72 -7.09 32.41 -17.36
C ALA A 72 -6.64 31.00 -17.73
N GLY A 73 -5.32 30.77 -17.69
CA GLY A 73 -4.73 29.47 -17.97
C GLY A 73 -5.31 28.43 -17.02
N LYS A 74 -6.02 27.43 -17.56
CA LYS A 74 -6.50 26.30 -16.77
C LYS A 74 -5.27 25.57 -16.22
N THR A 75 -5.13 25.50 -14.91
CA THR A 75 -4.12 24.66 -14.25
C THR A 75 -4.21 23.24 -14.80
N PRO A 76 -3.10 22.60 -15.19
CA PRO A 76 -3.13 21.28 -15.79
C PRO A 76 -3.70 20.27 -14.79
N ARG A 77 -4.83 19.66 -15.15
CA ARG A 77 -5.48 18.61 -14.35
C ARG A 77 -4.54 17.42 -14.25
N ARG A 78 -4.02 17.15 -13.04
CA ARG A 78 -3.15 15.98 -12.79
C ARG A 78 -3.89 14.70 -13.16
N THR A 79 -3.20 13.81 -13.87
CA THR A 79 -3.78 12.51 -14.26
C THR A 79 -4.03 11.64 -13.03
N GLN A 80 -4.98 10.71 -13.10
CA GLN A 80 -5.21 9.74 -12.00
C GLN A 80 -3.95 8.94 -11.64
N LYS A 81 -3.09 8.66 -12.61
CA LYS A 81 -1.78 8.03 -12.35
C LYS A 81 -0.91 8.93 -11.49
N ALA A 82 -0.76 10.20 -11.85
CA ALA A 82 0.06 11.16 -11.10
C ALA A 82 -0.46 11.40 -9.67
N MET A 83 -1.77 11.30 -9.44
CA MET A 83 -2.34 11.37 -8.08
C MET A 83 -1.99 10.13 -7.25
N ARG A 84 -2.13 8.92 -7.83
CA ARG A 84 -1.75 7.67 -7.16
C ARG A 84 -0.26 7.60 -6.85
N ASP A 85 0.59 8.02 -7.79
CA ASP A 85 2.04 8.02 -7.59
C ASP A 85 2.45 9.00 -6.47
N ALA A 86 1.80 10.17 -6.38
CA ALA A 86 2.09 11.12 -5.30
C ALA A 86 1.57 10.65 -3.93
N GLU A 87 0.40 10.02 -3.88
CA GLU A 87 -0.09 9.42 -2.63
C GLU A 87 0.82 8.27 -2.18
N GLN A 88 1.33 7.46 -3.12
CA GLN A 88 2.30 6.43 -2.83
C GLN A 88 3.61 7.03 -2.28
N ALA A 89 4.13 8.10 -2.89
CA ALA A 89 5.31 8.80 -2.40
C ALA A 89 5.11 9.39 -1.00
N ARG A 90 3.90 9.91 -0.69
CA ARG A 90 3.54 10.39 0.65
C ARG A 90 3.63 9.26 1.68
N ARG A 91 3.09 8.09 1.36
CA ARG A 91 3.12 6.90 2.25
C ARG A 91 4.54 6.40 2.48
N GLU A 92 5.36 6.40 1.43
CA GLU A 92 6.78 6.06 1.52
C GLU A 92 7.56 7.01 2.44
N ALA A 93 7.31 8.32 2.30
CA ALA A 93 7.90 9.33 3.17
C ALA A 93 7.43 9.18 4.63
N PHE A 94 6.12 8.97 4.82
CA PHE A 94 5.54 8.75 6.15
C PHE A 94 6.13 7.51 6.83
N ALA A 95 6.21 6.37 6.13
CA ALA A 95 6.78 5.14 6.65
C ALA A 95 8.26 5.33 7.04
N ARG A 96 9.04 6.04 6.22
CA ARG A 96 10.45 6.33 6.53
C ARG A 96 10.60 7.20 7.78
N ALA A 97 9.86 8.30 7.87
CA ALA A 97 9.88 9.17 9.04
C ALA A 97 9.44 8.43 10.32
N LEU A 98 8.42 7.57 10.21
CA LEU A 98 7.97 6.75 11.32
C LEU A 98 9.04 5.73 11.74
N PHE A 99 9.69 5.05 10.79
CA PHE A 99 10.78 4.12 11.09
C PHE A 99 11.89 4.80 11.89
N GLU A 100 12.37 5.96 11.43
CA GLU A 100 13.42 6.73 12.09
C GLU A 100 12.99 7.17 13.50
N ASP A 101 11.75 7.65 13.65
CA ASP A 101 11.20 8.05 14.94
C ASP A 101 11.12 6.89 15.94
N LEU A 102 10.55 5.77 15.53
CA LEU A 102 10.44 4.59 16.38
C LEU A 102 11.82 4.01 16.71
N ASN A 103 12.74 3.97 15.74
CA ASN A 103 14.10 3.48 15.97
C ASN A 103 14.81 4.32 17.03
N ARG A 104 14.75 5.64 16.92
CA ARG A 104 15.34 6.57 17.88
C ARG A 104 14.68 6.48 19.26
N THR A 105 13.36 6.53 19.33
CA THR A 105 12.63 6.74 20.59
C THR A 105 12.34 5.44 21.36
N ILE A 106 12.23 4.31 20.67
CA ILE A 106 11.82 3.02 21.27
C ILE A 106 12.94 1.98 21.18
N PHE A 107 13.57 1.84 20.02
CA PHE A 107 14.58 0.79 19.76
C PHE A 107 16.02 1.24 20.05
N GLY A 108 16.22 2.49 20.48
CA GLY A 108 17.50 3.03 20.92
C GLY A 108 18.55 3.11 19.80
N GLU A 109 18.12 3.39 18.58
CA GLU A 109 18.94 3.47 17.36
C GLU A 109 19.70 2.17 17.02
N LYS A 110 19.29 1.04 17.60
CA LYS A 110 19.95 -0.26 17.40
C LYS A 110 19.50 -1.00 16.15
N ILE A 111 18.36 -0.65 15.55
CA ILE A 111 18.01 -1.17 14.23
C ILE A 111 18.84 -0.39 13.20
N PRO A 112 19.62 -1.04 12.32
CA PRO A 112 20.49 -0.33 11.39
C PRO A 112 19.74 0.66 10.51
N ALA A 113 20.26 1.89 10.38
CA ALA A 113 19.71 2.90 9.47
C ALA A 113 19.73 2.46 8.00
N THR A 114 20.58 1.48 7.66
CA THR A 114 20.64 0.83 6.34
C THR A 114 19.53 -0.19 6.09
N THR A 115 18.62 -0.42 7.05
CA THR A 115 17.46 -1.29 6.88
C THR A 115 16.58 -0.76 5.75
N GLN A 116 16.32 -1.61 4.76
CA GLN A 116 15.57 -1.21 3.57
C GLN A 116 14.06 -1.28 3.84
N LEU A 117 13.32 -0.24 3.46
CA LEU A 117 11.86 -0.25 3.41
C LEU A 117 11.40 -0.42 1.96
N THR A 118 10.98 -1.63 1.59
CA THR A 118 10.64 -1.98 0.20
C THR A 118 9.13 -2.09 0.03
N TRP A 119 8.55 -1.31 -0.88
CA TRP A 119 7.12 -1.37 -1.20
C TRP A 119 6.83 -2.39 -2.30
N ASN A 120 6.10 -3.46 -1.96
CA ASN A 120 5.87 -4.61 -2.83
C ASN A 120 4.41 -4.69 -3.32
N LYS A 121 4.22 -4.51 -4.63
CA LYS A 121 2.91 -4.63 -5.32
C LYS A 121 2.39 -6.07 -5.43
N ARG A 122 3.27 -7.05 -5.23
CA ARG A 122 2.99 -8.50 -5.19
C ARG A 122 2.82 -9.00 -3.74
N LEU A 123 2.99 -8.10 -2.77
CA LEU A 123 2.64 -8.18 -1.35
C LEU A 123 1.13 -8.44 -1.11
N LEU A 124 0.55 -9.60 -1.47
CA LEU A 124 -0.93 -9.70 -1.57
C LEU A 124 -1.66 -10.41 -0.40
N THR A 125 -0.94 -11.12 0.47
CA THR A 125 -1.56 -11.95 1.53
C THR A 125 -1.24 -11.48 2.95
N THR A 126 -0.24 -10.63 3.12
CA THR A 126 0.13 -10.00 4.39
C THR A 126 0.48 -8.54 4.14
N ALA A 127 0.26 -7.69 5.14
CA ALA A 127 0.49 -6.26 5.05
C ALA A 127 1.98 -5.89 5.09
N GLY A 128 2.78 -6.70 5.77
CA GLY A 128 4.21 -6.51 5.93
C GLY A 128 4.96 -7.83 6.09
N ARG A 129 6.29 -7.76 5.98
CA ARG A 129 7.21 -8.83 6.38
C ARG A 129 8.63 -8.28 6.61
N ALA A 130 9.17 -8.51 7.79
CA ALA A 130 10.59 -8.36 8.09
C ALA A 130 11.41 -9.52 7.53
N ARG A 131 12.62 -9.23 7.07
CA ARG A 131 13.59 -10.19 6.54
C ARG A 131 15.01 -9.78 6.89
N TRP A 132 15.90 -10.77 6.87
CA TRP A 132 17.32 -10.53 6.83
C TRP A 132 17.97 -11.44 5.79
N HIS A 133 19.07 -10.96 5.21
CA HIS A 133 19.86 -11.66 4.21
C HIS A 133 21.31 -11.66 4.64
N LYS A 134 21.97 -12.79 4.46
CA LYS A 134 23.42 -12.90 4.61
C LYS A 134 24.07 -12.51 3.29
N SER A 135 24.97 -11.54 3.32
CA SER A 135 25.77 -11.17 2.15
C SER A 135 27.08 -11.98 2.10
N ASN A 136 27.76 -11.95 0.95
CA ASN A 136 28.99 -12.72 0.70
C ASN A 136 30.13 -12.34 1.66
N ASP A 137 30.11 -11.11 2.16
CA ASP A 137 31.02 -10.58 3.18
C ASP A 137 30.64 -10.99 4.62
N ASN A 138 29.71 -11.95 4.77
CA ASN A 138 29.17 -12.40 6.05
C ASN A 138 28.33 -11.33 6.80
N ALA A 139 28.11 -10.15 6.21
CA ALA A 139 27.28 -9.10 6.80
C ALA A 139 25.79 -9.43 6.68
N ARG A 140 25.01 -9.06 7.71
CA ARG A 140 23.54 -9.18 7.68
C ARG A 140 22.93 -7.88 7.17
N LYS A 141 22.12 -7.98 6.11
CA LYS A 141 21.28 -6.89 5.60
C LYS A 141 19.84 -7.14 6.04
N TYR A 142 19.18 -6.10 6.54
CA TYR A 142 17.80 -6.17 7.01
C TYR A 142 16.86 -5.44 6.04
N GLU A 143 15.66 -5.96 5.89
CA GLU A 143 14.62 -5.41 5.01
C GLU A 143 13.25 -5.57 5.69
N ILE A 144 12.41 -4.54 5.54
CA ILE A 144 10.98 -4.63 5.79
C ILE A 144 10.28 -4.45 4.45
N GLU A 145 9.56 -5.48 4.01
CA GLU A 145 8.64 -5.38 2.88
C GLU A 145 7.28 -4.89 3.33
N LEU A 146 6.70 -3.95 2.59
CA LEU A 146 5.42 -3.30 2.85
C LEU A 146 4.48 -3.50 1.65
N ALA A 147 3.27 -4.00 1.90
CA ALA A 147 2.31 -4.32 0.84
C ALA A 147 1.59 -3.07 0.31
N THR A 148 1.97 -2.63 -0.90
CA THR A 148 1.38 -1.44 -1.55
C THR A 148 -0.15 -1.47 -1.66
N LYS A 149 -0.75 -2.67 -1.79
CA LYS A 149 -2.20 -2.82 -1.98
C LYS A 149 -3.00 -3.01 -0.67
N ILE A 150 -2.32 -3.21 0.45
CA ILE A 150 -2.94 -3.45 1.75
C ILE A 150 -2.75 -2.23 2.66
N LEU A 151 -1.56 -1.60 2.58
CA LEU A 151 -1.22 -0.40 3.33
C LEU A 151 -1.69 0.86 2.58
N ASP A 152 -2.99 1.09 2.64
CA ASP A 152 -3.69 2.15 1.93
C ASP A 152 -4.02 3.37 2.79
N CYS A 153 -3.72 3.34 4.09
CA CYS A 153 -3.86 4.46 5.02
C CYS A 153 -2.75 4.47 6.08
N ASP A 154 -2.59 5.60 6.77
CA ASP A 154 -1.50 5.83 7.73
C ASP A 154 -1.61 4.96 8.99
N GLU A 155 -2.82 4.61 9.41
CA GLU A 155 -3.05 3.68 10.52
C GLU A 155 -2.51 2.27 10.22
N ARG A 156 -2.83 1.73 9.05
CA ARG A 156 -2.30 0.42 8.63
C ARG A 156 -0.78 0.46 8.53
N ILE A 157 -0.21 1.54 7.99
CA ILE A 157 1.24 1.72 7.93
C ILE A 157 1.84 1.76 9.34
N ARG A 158 1.25 2.52 10.27
CA ARG A 158 1.74 2.63 11.65
C ARG A 158 1.79 1.27 12.34
N ASN A 159 0.67 0.56 12.33
CA ASN A 159 0.53 -0.72 13.01
C ASN A 159 1.42 -1.79 12.38
N THR A 160 1.44 -1.86 11.04
CA THR A 160 2.27 -2.85 10.31
C THR A 160 3.75 -2.58 10.47
N LEU A 161 4.21 -1.36 10.19
CA LEU A 161 5.63 -1.05 10.26
C LEU A 161 6.19 -1.29 11.67
N SER A 162 5.43 -0.89 12.69
CA SER A 162 5.82 -1.11 14.08
C SER A 162 5.93 -2.59 14.43
N HIS A 163 5.01 -3.43 13.94
CA HIS A 163 5.09 -4.88 14.09
C HIS A 163 6.34 -5.47 13.45
N GLU A 164 6.63 -5.08 12.20
CA GLU A 164 7.81 -5.57 11.50
C GLU A 164 9.11 -5.08 12.17
N MET A 165 9.12 -3.87 12.73
CA MET A 165 10.24 -3.38 13.53
C MET A 165 10.41 -4.14 14.85
N CYS A 166 9.32 -4.60 15.49
CA CYS A 166 9.42 -5.48 16.65
C CYS A 166 10.09 -6.82 16.31
N HIS A 167 9.81 -7.39 15.13
CA HIS A 167 10.56 -8.57 14.66
C HIS A 167 12.05 -8.29 14.51
N LEU A 168 12.42 -7.17 13.86
CA LEU A 168 13.83 -6.78 13.75
C LEU A 168 14.49 -6.58 15.11
N ALA A 169 13.79 -5.96 16.07
CA ALA A 169 14.29 -5.76 17.42
C ALA A 169 14.61 -7.09 18.12
N CYS A 170 13.73 -8.10 18.00
CA CYS A 170 14.02 -9.43 18.52
C CYS A 170 15.27 -10.05 17.89
N TRP A 171 15.46 -9.90 16.58
CA TRP A 171 16.57 -10.52 15.86
C TRP A 171 17.91 -9.81 16.09
N ILE A 172 17.88 -8.49 16.24
CA ILE A 172 19.07 -7.63 16.27
C ILE A 172 19.46 -7.28 17.70
N ILE A 173 18.49 -6.88 18.54
CA ILE A 173 18.74 -6.35 19.89
C ILE A 173 18.75 -7.49 20.91
N ASP A 174 17.81 -8.42 20.79
CA ASP A 174 17.74 -9.59 21.68
C ASP A 174 18.49 -10.82 21.11
N GLU A 175 19.15 -10.63 19.96
CA GLU A 175 19.97 -11.63 19.25
C GLU A 175 19.26 -12.97 18.99
N ASP A 176 17.94 -12.92 18.73
CA ASP A 176 17.10 -14.11 18.62
C ASP A 176 16.39 -14.23 17.27
N PRO A 177 17.09 -14.67 16.21
CA PRO A 177 16.53 -14.76 14.86
C PRO A 177 15.43 -15.83 14.71
N LYS A 178 15.18 -16.65 15.74
CA LYS A 178 14.12 -17.67 15.76
C LYS A 178 12.86 -17.17 16.47
N GLU A 179 12.92 -16.03 17.14
CA GLU A 179 11.76 -15.41 17.76
C GLU A 179 10.79 -14.91 16.68
N HIS A 180 9.51 -15.25 16.87
CA HIS A 180 8.42 -14.83 16.00
C HIS A 180 7.52 -13.90 16.81
N HIS A 181 6.55 -14.44 17.55
CA HIS A 181 5.57 -13.70 18.34
C HIS A 181 5.55 -14.11 19.82
N GLY A 182 6.68 -14.59 20.34
CA GLY A 182 6.86 -15.03 21.71
C GLY A 182 7.05 -13.88 22.71
N ARG A 183 7.74 -14.17 23.83
CA ARG A 183 7.85 -13.24 24.96
C ARG A 183 8.63 -11.98 24.60
N LYS A 184 9.72 -12.09 23.81
CA LYS A 184 10.53 -10.93 23.42
C LYS A 184 9.75 -10.01 22.48
N PHE A 185 9.08 -10.58 21.48
CA PHE A 185 8.20 -9.82 20.59
C PHE A 185 7.12 -9.08 21.39
N LYS A 186 6.51 -9.76 22.38
CA LYS A 186 5.54 -9.16 23.28
C LYS A 186 6.09 -7.98 24.07
N ALA A 187 7.29 -8.12 24.62
CA ALA A 187 7.94 -7.02 25.34
C ALA A 187 8.15 -5.79 24.44
N TRP A 188 8.57 -5.99 23.19
CA TRP A 188 8.77 -4.89 22.25
C TRP A 188 7.47 -4.21 21.85
N TYR A 189 6.43 -4.95 21.47
CA TYR A 189 5.20 -4.30 21.04
C TYR A 189 4.49 -3.56 22.18
N VAL A 190 4.57 -4.09 23.41
CA VAL A 190 4.06 -3.38 24.61
C VAL A 190 4.83 -2.07 24.81
N ARG A 191 6.15 -2.07 24.61
CA ARG A 191 6.95 -0.85 24.69
C ARG A 191 6.57 0.17 23.62
N VAL A 192 6.31 -0.29 22.39
CA VAL A 192 5.81 0.56 21.30
C VAL A 192 4.48 1.18 21.69
N MET A 193 3.46 0.38 22.01
CA MET A 193 2.11 0.86 22.31
C MET A 193 2.07 1.79 23.54
N ARG A 194 2.96 1.57 24.52
CA ARG A 194 3.10 2.46 25.68
C ARG A 194 3.67 3.83 25.31
N LYS A 195 4.62 3.90 24.37
CA LYS A 195 5.27 5.15 23.94
C LYS A 195 4.51 5.86 22.82
N ARG A 196 3.73 5.11 22.05
CA ARG A 196 2.93 5.58 20.91
C ARG A 196 1.52 5.00 21.04
N PRO A 197 0.64 5.65 21.83
CA PRO A 197 -0.74 5.21 22.05
C PRO A 197 -1.59 5.19 20.77
N ASP A 198 -1.13 5.88 19.73
CA ASP A 198 -1.75 5.90 18.41
C ASP A 198 -1.48 4.62 17.61
N ILE A 199 -0.55 3.76 18.05
CA ILE A 199 -0.14 2.53 17.39
C ILE A 199 -0.73 1.32 18.13
N GLU A 200 -1.32 0.40 17.37
CA GLU A 200 -1.78 -0.89 17.87
C GLU A 200 -1.05 -2.03 17.18
N VAL A 201 -0.20 -2.73 17.92
CA VAL A 201 0.53 -3.89 17.41
C VAL A 201 -0.06 -5.15 18.02
N THR A 202 -0.53 -6.04 17.15
CA THR A 202 -1.00 -7.38 17.51
C THR A 202 -0.05 -8.43 16.94
N THR A 203 -0.28 -9.72 17.23
CA THR A 203 0.50 -10.81 16.64
C THR A 203 0.14 -11.11 15.19
N ARG A 204 -0.97 -10.57 14.68
CA ARG A 204 -1.44 -10.77 13.30
C ARG A 204 -2.12 -9.53 12.75
N HIS A 205 -1.77 -9.15 11.53
CA HIS A 205 -2.50 -8.11 10.81
C HIS A 205 -3.80 -8.67 10.25
N ASN A 206 -4.93 -8.30 10.86
CA ASN A 206 -6.25 -8.72 10.39
C ASN A 206 -6.95 -7.59 9.63
N TYR A 207 -6.32 -7.09 8.57
CA TYR A 207 -6.93 -6.08 7.72
C TYR A 207 -7.86 -6.70 6.69
N ASP A 208 -8.97 -6.01 6.41
CA ASP A 208 -9.77 -6.31 5.23
C ASP A 208 -8.96 -6.01 3.97
N ILE A 209 -8.57 -7.07 3.25
CA ILE A 209 -7.87 -6.99 1.97
C ILE A 209 -8.92 -6.84 0.87
N VAL A 210 -9.14 -5.62 0.43
CA VAL A 210 -10.10 -5.32 -0.63
C VAL A 210 -9.60 -5.86 -1.98
N CYS A 211 -10.26 -6.90 -2.47
CA CYS A 211 -10.00 -7.50 -3.77
C CYS A 211 -11.06 -7.07 -4.80
N LYS A 212 -10.63 -6.38 -5.86
CA LYS A 212 -11.54 -5.93 -6.95
C LYS A 212 -12.28 -7.08 -7.64
N TYR A 213 -11.67 -8.25 -7.75
CA TYR A 213 -12.25 -9.39 -8.48
C TYR A 213 -12.58 -10.49 -7.48
N GLN A 214 -13.86 -10.61 -7.13
CA GLN A 214 -14.35 -11.67 -6.26
C GLN A 214 -14.99 -12.78 -7.09
N TRP A 215 -14.77 -14.02 -6.66
CA TRP A 215 -15.35 -15.21 -7.27
C TRP A 215 -16.00 -16.05 -6.19
N LYS A 216 -17.20 -16.54 -6.42
CA LYS A 216 -17.95 -17.37 -5.49
C LYS A 216 -18.04 -18.80 -5.99
N CYS A 217 -17.84 -19.77 -5.13
CA CYS A 217 -18.18 -21.16 -5.43
C CYS A 217 -19.70 -21.34 -5.45
N GLU A 218 -20.24 -21.92 -6.53
CA GLU A 218 -21.68 -22.19 -6.66
C GLU A 218 -22.20 -23.26 -5.69
N GLN A 219 -21.33 -24.14 -5.18
CA GLN A 219 -21.71 -25.23 -4.26
C GLN A 219 -21.46 -24.88 -2.79
N CYS A 220 -20.21 -24.58 -2.41
CA CYS A 220 -19.84 -24.35 -1.01
C CYS A 220 -19.85 -22.87 -0.58
N ASN A 221 -20.31 -21.97 -1.46
CA ASN A 221 -20.42 -20.52 -1.24
C ASN A 221 -19.11 -19.78 -0.86
N HIS A 222 -17.96 -20.45 -0.86
CA HIS A 222 -16.68 -19.83 -0.51
C HIS A 222 -16.29 -18.74 -1.52
N ILE A 223 -15.82 -17.59 -1.01
CA ILE A 223 -15.44 -16.42 -1.80
C ILE A 223 -13.92 -16.34 -1.92
N TYR A 224 -13.44 -16.27 -3.16
CA TYR A 224 -12.05 -16.01 -3.50
C TYR A 224 -11.87 -14.56 -3.95
N GLY A 225 -11.12 -13.77 -3.17
CA GLY A 225 -10.65 -12.46 -3.60
C GLY A 225 -9.41 -12.55 -4.51
N ARG A 226 -9.38 -11.77 -5.59
CA ARG A 226 -8.21 -11.58 -6.46
C ARG A 226 -7.99 -10.10 -6.80
N HIS A 227 -6.72 -9.69 -6.88
CA HIS A 227 -6.34 -8.34 -7.30
C HIS A 227 -6.21 -8.17 -8.83
N SER A 228 -6.39 -9.24 -9.60
CA SER A 228 -6.42 -9.24 -11.07
C SER A 228 -7.51 -10.20 -11.60
N LYS A 229 -7.91 -10.06 -12.88
CA LYS A 229 -8.81 -11.00 -13.58
C LYS A 229 -8.05 -12.28 -13.99
N SER A 230 -7.37 -12.95 -13.06
CA SER A 230 -6.50 -14.09 -13.34
C SER A 230 -7.19 -15.45 -13.29
N MET A 231 -8.38 -15.53 -12.68
CA MET A 231 -9.11 -16.78 -12.57
C MET A 231 -9.83 -17.09 -13.88
N ARG A 232 -9.67 -18.34 -14.35
CA ARG A 232 -10.32 -18.81 -15.58
C ARG A 232 -11.82 -18.96 -15.34
N PRO A 233 -12.69 -18.68 -16.32
CA PRO A 233 -14.15 -18.86 -16.19
C PRO A 233 -14.61 -20.27 -15.79
N ASN A 234 -13.76 -21.28 -15.99
CA ASN A 234 -14.06 -22.68 -15.70
C ASN A 234 -13.24 -23.24 -14.52
N ALA A 235 -12.74 -22.37 -13.65
CA ALA A 235 -11.98 -22.81 -12.48
C ALA A 235 -12.89 -23.59 -11.51
N VAL A 236 -12.38 -24.71 -11.01
CA VAL A 236 -13.01 -25.51 -9.93
C VAL A 236 -12.59 -24.94 -8.58
N CYS A 237 -13.51 -24.97 -7.63
CA CYS A 237 -13.29 -24.56 -6.26
C CYS A 237 -12.25 -25.46 -5.58
N GLY A 238 -11.10 -24.91 -5.19
CA GLY A 238 -10.09 -25.66 -4.44
C GLY A 238 -10.47 -25.98 -2.99
N ARG A 239 -11.62 -25.50 -2.48
CA ARG A 239 -12.08 -25.81 -1.12
C ARG A 239 -12.94 -27.06 -1.06
N CYS A 240 -13.85 -27.24 -2.02
CA CYS A 240 -14.73 -28.42 -2.08
C CYS A 240 -14.41 -29.35 -3.25
N ASN A 241 -13.49 -28.97 -4.13
CA ASN A 241 -13.05 -29.72 -5.32
C ASN A 241 -14.17 -30.10 -6.30
N ALA A 242 -15.37 -29.53 -6.16
CA ALA A 242 -16.54 -29.90 -6.95
C ALA A 242 -17.22 -28.70 -7.61
N GLY A 243 -17.47 -27.60 -6.89
CA GLY A 243 -18.22 -26.46 -7.44
C GLY A 243 -17.41 -25.59 -8.38
N ARG A 244 -18.05 -25.02 -9.41
CA ARG A 244 -17.44 -24.02 -10.28
C ARG A 244 -17.37 -22.64 -9.60
N LEU A 245 -16.39 -21.85 -10.00
CA LEU A 245 -16.21 -20.46 -9.54
C LEU A 245 -16.90 -19.48 -10.49
N ILE A 246 -17.91 -18.78 -10.00
CA ILE A 246 -18.64 -17.73 -10.72
C ILE A 246 -18.13 -16.33 -10.34
N PRO A 247 -17.95 -15.40 -11.29
CA PRO A 247 -17.48 -14.05 -11.00
C PRO A 247 -18.57 -13.22 -10.32
N LEU A 248 -18.21 -12.47 -9.27
CA LEU A 248 -19.08 -11.49 -8.59
C LEU A 248 -18.78 -10.05 -9.04
N PHE A 249 -18.34 -9.87 -10.28
CA PHE A 249 -18.00 -8.56 -10.85
C PHE A 249 -18.39 -8.51 -12.33
N GLU A 250 -18.56 -7.30 -12.87
CA GLU A 250 -18.87 -7.11 -14.29
C GLU A 250 -17.76 -7.69 -15.19
N ASN A 251 -18.11 -8.78 -15.87
CA ASN A 251 -17.27 -9.41 -16.86
C ASN A 251 -17.61 -8.84 -18.24
N THR A 252 -17.26 -7.58 -18.48
CA THR A 252 -17.23 -7.04 -19.85
C THR A 252 -16.19 -7.83 -20.64
N ARG A 253 -16.61 -8.87 -21.36
CA ARG A 253 -15.80 -9.46 -22.41
C ARG A 253 -15.47 -8.30 -23.36
N ARG A 254 -14.19 -8.01 -23.60
CA ARG A 254 -13.83 -7.10 -24.70
C ARG A 254 -14.47 -7.71 -25.94
N ALA A 255 -15.38 -6.99 -26.59
CA ALA A 255 -15.88 -7.39 -27.89
C ALA A 255 -14.66 -7.71 -28.79
N PRO A 256 -14.73 -8.78 -29.61
CA PRO A 256 -13.66 -9.07 -30.56
C PRO A 256 -13.31 -7.78 -31.28
N ARG A 257 -12.02 -7.42 -31.33
CA ARG A 257 -11.59 -6.30 -32.18
C ARG A 257 -11.93 -6.72 -33.60
N THR A 258 -12.93 -6.09 -34.19
CA THR A 258 -13.25 -6.27 -35.61
C THR A 258 -11.96 -6.05 -36.39
N PRO A 259 -11.49 -7.01 -37.21
CA PRO A 259 -10.31 -6.79 -38.02
C PRO A 259 -10.56 -5.60 -38.93
N ILE A 260 -9.69 -4.60 -38.85
CA ILE A 260 -9.67 -3.49 -39.82
C ILE A 260 -9.33 -4.14 -41.16
N ALA A 261 -10.32 -4.20 -42.06
CA ALA A 261 -10.08 -4.57 -43.44
C ALA A 261 -9.07 -3.57 -44.02
N LYS A 262 -7.88 -4.05 -44.38
CA LYS A 262 -6.93 -3.27 -45.15
C LYS A 262 -7.50 -3.19 -46.57
N THR A 263 -8.20 -2.09 -46.87
CA THR A 263 -8.52 -1.72 -48.25
C THR A 263 -7.20 -1.48 -48.97
N GLY A 264 -6.79 -2.45 -49.80
CA GLY A 264 -5.63 -2.32 -50.67
C GLY A 264 -5.92 -1.24 -51.71
N ILE A 265 -5.18 -0.14 -51.65
CA ILE A 265 -5.12 0.80 -52.76
C ILE A 265 -4.14 0.17 -53.76
N HIS A 266 -4.70 -0.42 -54.81
CA HIS A 266 -3.94 -0.82 -55.98
C HIS A 266 -3.56 0.47 -56.74
N LEU A 267 -2.29 0.87 -56.68
CA LEU A 267 -1.76 1.83 -57.65
C LEU A 267 -1.47 1.10 -58.98
N PRO A 268 -1.82 1.68 -60.13
CA PRO A 268 -1.48 1.13 -61.44
C PRO A 268 -0.01 1.41 -61.77
N SER A 269 0.70 0.37 -62.22
CA SER A 269 2.06 0.45 -62.72
C SER A 269 2.08 1.14 -64.09
N THR A 270 2.72 2.30 -64.18
CA THR A 270 3.05 2.94 -65.45
C THR A 270 4.16 2.15 -66.15
N GLN A 271 3.84 1.53 -67.28
CA GLN A 271 4.79 0.96 -68.22
C GLN A 271 5.49 2.10 -68.98
N SER A 272 6.81 2.18 -68.87
CA SER A 272 7.65 3.01 -69.73
C SER A 272 8.01 2.22 -70.99
N ASN A 273 7.29 2.48 -72.09
CA ASN A 273 7.71 2.11 -73.44
C ASN A 273 8.79 3.11 -73.91
N GLY A 274 10.05 2.67 -73.95
CA GLY A 274 11.14 3.35 -74.65
C GLY A 274 11.24 2.81 -76.08
N GLY A 275 10.97 3.67 -77.06
CA GLY A 275 10.89 3.33 -78.48
C GLY A 275 12.25 3.14 -79.17
N CYS A 276 12.21 2.29 -80.21
CA CYS A 276 13.21 2.14 -81.27
C CYS A 276 13.35 3.41 -82.12
N ILE A 277 14.57 3.70 -82.59
CA ILE A 277 14.89 4.41 -83.85
C ILE A 277 16.18 3.76 -84.46
N PRO A 278 16.35 3.71 -85.80
CA PRO A 278 17.00 2.60 -86.52
C PRO A 278 18.42 2.88 -87.05
N SER A 279 18.92 1.86 -87.75
CA SER A 279 20.22 1.68 -88.42
C SER A 279 20.65 2.78 -89.40
N LEU A 280 21.97 2.97 -89.47
CA LEU A 280 22.81 2.99 -90.68
C LEU A 280 24.15 2.32 -90.33
#